data_AF-A0A1W9U150-F1
#
_entry.id   AF-A0A1W9U150-F1
#
_cell.length_a   1.000
_cell.length_b   1.000
_cell.length_c   1.000
_cell.angle_alpha   90.00
_cell.angle_beta   90.00
_cell.angle_gamma   90.00
#
_symmetry.space_group_name_H-M   'P 1'
#
loop_
_entity.id
_entity.type
_entity.pdbx_description
1 polymer ?
#
loop_
_entity_poly.entity_id
_entity_poly.type
_entity_poly.pdbx_seq_one_letter_code
_entity_poly.pdbx_strand_id
1 'polypeptide(L)'
;MHFDYGYMEEGQLGKPYNMGLLKRLIPYARPYKKILFLALILTLVITLFDLSIPYLPKIAIDRYILSFWYPVNHRRLSAGLAEEFREKYGHIVKMTKRAGLGFLSSSKLKQIDPVDLRQYQEQEIISRERFYRISVKKSDRHRLVINKKAIQGEGPYLYIPVKALKNTSYDTLIKLRHRDLNGVLLIGVFLLFLIGGSFFLNYWEYYLLEKSGQNMMQDIRMELFDRIQGQSIRFFDRNPVGRLVTRTTNDIENLNEMFKSSAGRQERYSGK
;
A
#
# COMPACT_ATOMS: atom_id res chain seq x y z
N MET A 1 -35.31 -31.56 30.56
CA MET A 1 -34.40 -30.48 30.99
C MET A 1 -33.51 -30.13 29.80
N HIS A 2 -33.79 -29.04 29.10
CA HIS A 2 -32.90 -28.54 28.05
C HIS A 2 -31.67 -27.92 28.73
N PHE A 3 -30.50 -28.50 28.49
CA PHE A 3 -29.23 -27.86 28.77
C PHE A 3 -29.01 -26.83 27.67
N ASP A 4 -29.36 -25.58 27.97
CA ASP A 4 -29.04 -24.45 27.12
C ASP A 4 -27.54 -24.19 27.25
N TYR A 5 -26.76 -24.87 26.41
CA TYR A 5 -25.39 -24.50 26.17
C TYR A 5 -25.47 -23.16 25.43
N GLY A 6 -25.04 -22.09 26.08
CA GLY A 6 -24.82 -20.80 25.42
C GLY A 6 -23.69 -20.90 24.40
N TYR A 7 -23.91 -21.66 23.33
CA TYR A 7 -23.36 -21.33 22.04
C TYR A 7 -24.02 -20.01 21.67
N MET A 8 -23.21 -18.98 21.47
CA MET A 8 -23.67 -17.77 20.80
C MET A 8 -24.20 -18.23 19.43
N GLU A 9 -25.51 -18.41 19.29
CA GLU A 9 -26.13 -18.64 17.99
C GLU A 9 -25.63 -17.53 17.05
N GLU A 10 -25.02 -17.92 15.93
CA GLU A 10 -24.67 -17.02 14.84
C GLU A 10 -25.91 -16.22 14.43
N GLY A 11 -26.07 -15.02 14.98
CA GLY A 11 -27.21 -14.14 14.67
C GLY A 11 -27.76 -13.30 15.81
N GLN A 12 -27.50 -13.62 17.08
CA GLN A 12 -27.92 -12.78 18.20
C GLN A 12 -26.72 -12.09 18.85
N LEU A 13 -26.39 -10.89 18.33
CA LEU A 13 -25.48 -9.94 18.95
C LEU A 13 -26.02 -9.52 20.33
N GLY A 14 -25.74 -10.34 21.35
CA GLY A 14 -25.91 -9.97 22.75
C GLY A 14 -25.20 -8.65 23.01
N LYS A 15 -25.95 -7.67 23.55
CA LYS A 15 -25.60 -6.26 23.81
C LYS A 15 -24.09 -5.96 23.66
N PRO A 16 -23.69 -5.13 22.68
CA PRO A 16 -22.29 -4.85 22.43
C PRO A 16 -21.72 -4.17 23.67
N TYR A 17 -20.68 -4.77 24.25
CA TYR A 17 -19.82 -4.10 25.24
C TYR A 17 -20.53 -3.70 26.55
N ASN A 18 -20.76 -4.66 27.45
CA ASN A 18 -20.98 -4.31 28.85
C ASN A 18 -19.65 -3.81 29.44
N MET A 19 -19.45 -2.50 29.41
CA MET A 19 -18.24 -1.81 29.89
C MET A 19 -17.93 -2.15 31.36
N GLY A 20 -18.94 -2.51 32.15
CA GLY A 20 -18.76 -2.97 33.52
C GLY A 20 -18.03 -4.31 33.64
N LEU A 21 -18.27 -5.24 32.71
CA LEU A 21 -17.55 -6.52 32.66
C LEU A 21 -16.11 -6.35 32.21
N LEU A 22 -15.86 -5.51 31.19
CA LEU A 22 -14.52 -5.21 30.72
C LEU A 22 -13.66 -4.54 31.78
N LYS A 23 -14.24 -3.62 32.56
CA LYS A 23 -13.55 -3.01 33.71
C LYS A 23 -13.10 -4.04 34.75
N ARG A 24 -13.82 -5.15 34.91
CA ARG A 24 -13.44 -6.25 35.82
C ARG A 24 -12.31 -7.12 35.29
N LEU A 25 -12.04 -7.09 33.98
CA LEU A 25 -10.94 -7.80 33.34
C LEU A 25 -9.62 -7.00 33.34
N ILE A 26 -9.69 -5.68 33.51
CA ILE A 26 -8.50 -4.80 33.56
C ILE A 26 -7.44 -5.27 34.58
N PRO A 27 -7.79 -5.72 35.80
CA PRO A 27 -6.80 -6.26 36.75
C PRO A 27 -5.98 -7.43 36.18
N TYR A 28 -6.62 -8.32 35.43
CA TYR A 28 -5.97 -9.47 34.78
C TYR A 28 -5.12 -9.08 33.57
N ALA A 29 -5.46 -7.99 32.89
CA ALA A 29 -4.65 -7.44 31.80
C ALA A 29 -3.43 -6.63 32.31
N ARG A 30 -3.45 -6.16 33.56
CA ARG A 30 -2.43 -5.27 34.15
C ARG A 30 -1.01 -5.86 34.16
N PRO A 31 -0.78 -7.15 34.47
CA PRO A 31 0.55 -7.77 34.38
C PRO A 31 1.11 -7.73 32.95
N TYR A 32 0.23 -7.86 31.95
CA TYR A 32 0.58 -7.92 30.52
C TYR A 32 0.60 -6.55 29.83
N LYS A 33 0.42 -5.45 30.56
CA LYS A 33 0.32 -4.08 30.01
C LYS A 33 1.49 -3.67 29.09
N LYS A 34 2.70 -4.16 29.37
CA LYS A 34 3.90 -3.86 28.55
C LYS A 34 3.78 -4.49 27.16
N ILE A 35 3.29 -5.73 27.10
CA ILE A 35 3.11 -6.45 25.84
C ILE A 35 1.95 -5.84 25.06
N LEU A 36 0.85 -5.49 25.73
CA LEU A 36 -0.27 -4.80 25.11
C LEU A 36 0.13 -3.44 24.54
N PHE A 37 0.94 -2.67 25.28
CA PHE A 37 1.46 -1.38 24.80
C PHE A 37 2.44 -1.56 23.63
N LEU A 38 3.29 -2.58 23.69
CA LEU A 38 4.19 -2.93 22.57
C LEU A 38 3.38 -3.32 21.32
N ALA A 39 2.33 -4.14 21.48
CA ALA A 39 1.45 -4.51 20.38
C ALA A 39 0.79 -3.28 19.76
N LEU A 40 0.30 -2.34 20.58
CA LEU A 40 -0.26 -1.07 20.08
C LEU A 40 0.75 -0.26 19.25
N ILE A 41 2.00 -0.17 19.71
CA ILE A 41 3.07 0.48 18.93
C ILE A 41 3.34 -0.27 17.63
N LEU A 42 3.40 -1.60 17.68
CA LEU A 42 3.56 -2.43 16.48
C LEU A 42 2.42 -2.20 15.49
N THR A 43 1.17 -2.11 15.94
CA THR A 43 0.02 -1.78 15.09
C THR A 43 0.25 -0.46 14.35
N LEU A 44 0.71 0.59 15.04
CA LEU A 44 0.99 1.89 14.41
C LEU A 44 2.10 1.77 13.36
N VAL A 45 3.19 1.07 13.68
CA VAL A 45 4.31 0.85 12.75
C VAL A 45 3.87 0.05 11.52
N ILE A 46 3.12 -1.04 11.70
CA ILE A 46 2.57 -1.87 10.62
C ILE A 46 1.68 -1.01 9.72
N THR A 47 0.83 -0.17 10.30
CA THR A 47 -0.06 0.71 9.53
C THR A 47 0.74 1.70 8.65
N LEU A 48 1.87 2.21 9.14
CA LEU A 48 2.77 3.06 8.35
C LEU A 48 3.44 2.29 7.19
N PHE A 49 3.81 1.02 7.42
CA PHE A 49 4.34 0.15 6.36
C PHE A 49 3.27 -0.12 5.30
N ASP A 50 2.07 -0.53 5.71
CA ASP A 50 0.95 -0.83 4.82
C ASP A 50 0.57 0.38 3.97
N LEU A 51 0.62 1.59 4.55
CA LEU A 51 0.35 2.83 3.81
C LEU A 51 1.45 3.16 2.79
N SER A 52 2.70 2.74 3.03
CA SER A 52 3.84 3.02 2.14
C SER A 52 3.86 2.13 0.89
N ILE A 53 3.34 0.91 0.99
CA ILE A 53 3.26 -0.09 -0.09
C ILE A 53 2.66 0.49 -1.41
N PRO A 54 1.48 1.14 -1.43
CA PRO A 54 0.88 1.64 -2.68
C PRO A 54 1.65 2.80 -3.33
N TYR A 55 2.50 3.53 -2.60
CA TYR A 55 3.26 4.64 -3.17
C TYR A 55 4.43 4.18 -4.04
N LEU A 56 4.98 3.00 -3.79
CA LEU A 56 6.12 2.46 -4.54
C LEU A 56 5.78 2.14 -5.99
N PRO A 57 4.69 1.40 -6.30
CA PRO A 57 4.23 1.21 -7.68
C PRO A 57 3.96 2.53 -8.40
N LYS A 58 3.39 3.54 -7.71
CA LYS A 58 3.18 4.87 -8.31
C LYS A 58 4.50 5.49 -8.77
N ILE A 59 5.52 5.46 -7.92
CA ILE A 59 6.86 5.99 -8.24
C ILE A 59 7.49 5.19 -9.39
N ALA A 60 7.36 3.85 -9.38
CA ALA A 60 7.86 3.00 -10.45
C ALA A 60 7.21 3.34 -11.80
N ILE A 61 5.88 3.48 -11.80
CA ILE A 61 5.09 3.79 -12.99
C ILE A 61 5.49 5.15 -13.54
N ASP A 62 5.43 6.21 -12.72
CA ASP A 62 5.62 7.58 -13.20
C ASP A 62 7.07 7.87 -13.63
N ARG A 63 8.07 7.26 -12.98
CA ARG A 63 9.49 7.57 -13.26
C ARG A 63 10.13 6.63 -14.27
N TYR A 64 9.79 5.35 -14.26
CA TYR A 64 10.53 4.33 -15.01
C TYR A 64 9.69 3.62 -16.09
N ILE A 65 8.37 3.44 -15.89
CA ILE A 65 7.51 2.77 -16.88
C ILE A 65 6.92 3.76 -17.88
N LEU A 66 6.26 4.83 -17.41
CA LEU A 66 5.57 5.85 -18.20
C LEU A 66 6.43 7.10 -18.45
N SER A 67 7.73 6.91 -18.69
CA SER A 67 8.68 8.00 -18.98
C SER A 67 8.61 8.48 -20.45
N PHE A 68 7.40 8.68 -20.97
CA PHE A 68 7.18 9.15 -22.33
C PHE A 68 7.20 10.66 -22.42
N TRP A 69 7.63 11.14 -23.59
CA TRP A 69 7.72 12.55 -23.95
C TRP A 69 7.00 12.78 -25.27
N TYR A 70 6.37 13.95 -25.40
CA TYR A 70 5.55 14.33 -26.54
C TYR A 70 6.16 15.57 -27.19
N PRO A 71 6.51 15.55 -28.48
CA PRO A 71 7.07 16.72 -29.13
C PRO A 71 6.00 17.79 -29.30
N VAL A 72 6.40 19.02 -29.03
CA VAL A 72 5.61 20.23 -29.20
C VAL A 72 6.20 21.02 -30.35
N ASN A 73 5.42 21.29 -31.39
CA ASN A 73 5.89 22.03 -32.55
C ASN A 73 5.43 23.49 -32.47
N HIS A 74 6.38 24.38 -32.16
CA HIS A 74 6.12 25.80 -32.01
C HIS A 74 6.01 26.57 -33.35
N ARG A 75 6.25 25.91 -34.49
CA ARG A 75 6.21 26.56 -35.81
C ARG A 75 4.86 26.47 -36.52
N ARG A 76 3.96 25.61 -36.04
CA ARG A 76 2.65 25.34 -36.67
C ARG A 76 1.49 26.09 -36.03
N LEU A 77 1.76 27.01 -35.11
CA LEU A 77 0.68 27.70 -34.40
C LEU A 77 0.10 28.82 -35.26
N SER A 78 -1.23 28.85 -35.36
CA SER A 78 -1.95 30.07 -35.68
C SER A 78 -1.57 31.13 -34.65
N ALA A 79 -1.36 32.38 -35.09
CA ALA A 79 -0.75 33.43 -34.27
C ALA A 79 -1.42 33.62 -32.89
N GLY A 80 -2.73 33.40 -32.77
CA GLY A 80 -3.47 33.50 -31.51
C GLY A 80 -3.31 32.31 -30.54
N LEU A 81 -3.41 31.07 -31.04
CA LEU A 81 -3.33 29.88 -30.16
C LEU A 81 -1.89 29.66 -29.64
N ALA A 82 -0.90 30.23 -30.33
CA ALA A 82 0.50 30.17 -29.93
C ALA A 82 0.81 30.95 -28.68
N GLU A 83 0.24 32.14 -28.62
CA GLU A 83 0.40 33.03 -27.49
C GLU A 83 -0.30 32.41 -26.29
N GLU A 84 -1.54 31.93 -26.47
CA GLU A 84 -2.31 31.27 -25.41
C GLU A 84 -1.59 30.03 -24.83
N PHE A 85 -1.10 29.12 -25.68
CA PHE A 85 -0.36 27.95 -25.21
C PHE A 85 0.96 28.34 -24.53
N ARG A 86 1.67 29.35 -25.05
CA ARG A 86 2.93 29.82 -24.47
C ARG A 86 2.72 30.49 -23.12
N GLU A 87 1.67 31.29 -22.98
CA GLU A 87 1.32 31.99 -21.74
C GLU A 87 0.86 30.99 -20.67
N LYS A 88 -0.06 30.09 -21.02
CA LYS A 88 -0.66 29.14 -20.08
C LYS A 88 0.26 27.96 -19.74
N TYR A 89 0.97 27.43 -20.73
CA TYR A 89 1.71 26.16 -20.63
C TYR A 89 3.18 26.23 -21.08
N GLY A 90 3.71 27.40 -21.45
CA GLY A 90 5.11 27.53 -21.89
C GLY A 90 6.13 27.07 -20.84
N HIS A 91 5.80 27.25 -19.56
CA HIS A 91 6.68 26.90 -18.42
C HIS A 91 6.87 25.39 -18.22
N ILE A 92 5.98 24.54 -18.73
CA ILE A 92 6.09 23.07 -18.60
C ILE A 92 6.79 22.41 -19.80
N VAL A 93 7.02 23.15 -20.88
CA VAL A 93 7.65 22.65 -22.11
C VAL A 93 9.17 22.77 -21.98
N LYS A 94 9.88 21.65 -22.20
CA LYS A 94 11.35 21.68 -22.32
C LYS A 94 11.75 21.93 -23.75
N MET A 95 12.49 23.00 -23.99
CA MET A 95 12.95 23.37 -25.32
C MET A 95 14.06 22.42 -25.81
N THR A 96 14.21 22.32 -27.13
CA THR A 96 15.37 21.67 -27.74
C THR A 96 16.25 22.66 -28.50
N LYS A 97 17.47 22.25 -28.81
CA LYS A 97 18.43 23.00 -29.64
C LYS A 97 17.92 23.30 -31.05
N ARG A 98 16.93 22.55 -31.57
CA ARG A 98 16.26 22.88 -32.82
C ARG A 98 15.20 23.95 -32.56
N ALA A 99 15.40 25.14 -33.12
CA ALA A 99 14.48 26.26 -32.98
C ALA A 99 13.03 25.85 -33.32
N GLY A 100 12.13 25.98 -32.34
CA GLY A 100 10.70 25.70 -32.49
C GLY A 100 10.24 24.27 -32.23
N LEU A 101 11.09 23.41 -31.66
CA LEU A 101 10.68 22.10 -31.14
C LEU A 101 10.87 22.06 -29.62
N GLY A 102 9.82 21.69 -28.90
CA GLY A 102 9.83 21.41 -27.47
C GLY A 102 9.43 19.97 -27.18
N PHE A 103 9.58 19.53 -25.94
CA PHE A 103 9.06 18.26 -25.46
C PHE A 103 8.34 18.42 -24.13
N LEU A 104 7.19 17.78 -24.02
CA LEU A 104 6.41 17.69 -22.79
C LEU A 104 6.51 16.28 -22.21
N SER A 105 6.70 16.13 -20.90
CA SER A 105 6.69 14.80 -20.27
C SER A 105 5.26 14.33 -19.99
N SER A 106 5.05 13.01 -19.92
CA SER A 106 3.75 12.40 -19.58
C SER A 106 3.17 12.93 -18.26
N SER A 107 4.01 13.19 -17.25
CA SER A 107 3.59 13.79 -15.98
C SER A 107 3.10 15.23 -16.12
N LYS A 108 3.71 16.02 -17.02
CA LYS A 108 3.31 17.40 -17.29
C LYS A 108 2.10 17.50 -18.21
N LEU A 109 1.90 16.51 -19.09
CA LEU A 109 0.69 16.39 -19.93
C LEU A 109 -0.58 16.30 -19.08
N LYS A 110 -0.51 15.61 -17.93
CA LYS A 110 -1.63 15.50 -16.98
C LYS A 110 -2.01 16.84 -16.32
N GLN A 111 -1.19 17.89 -16.45
CA GLN A 111 -1.47 19.23 -15.90
C GLN A 111 -2.22 20.12 -16.89
N ILE A 112 -2.34 19.71 -18.16
CA ILE A 112 -3.07 20.44 -19.19
C ILE A 112 -4.55 20.05 -19.11
N ASP A 113 -5.44 21.02 -19.28
CA ASP A 113 -6.89 20.77 -19.33
C ASP A 113 -7.22 19.75 -20.45
N PRO A 114 -8.10 18.75 -20.21
CA PRO A 114 -8.48 17.76 -21.23
C PRO A 114 -9.09 18.34 -22.52
N VAL A 115 -9.70 19.53 -22.46
CA VAL A 115 -10.23 20.25 -23.62
C VAL A 115 -9.08 20.84 -24.42
N ASP A 116 -8.22 21.62 -23.77
CA ASP A 116 -7.03 22.23 -24.36
C ASP A 116 -6.12 21.17 -24.99
N LEU A 117 -5.89 20.06 -24.30
CA LEU A 117 -5.05 18.97 -24.77
C LEU A 117 -5.57 18.35 -26.07
N ARG A 118 -6.89 18.16 -26.19
CA ARG A 118 -7.51 17.62 -27.42
C ARG A 118 -7.31 18.60 -28.57
N GLN A 119 -7.59 19.87 -28.35
CA GLN A 119 -7.43 20.93 -29.34
C GLN A 119 -5.98 21.04 -29.83
N TYR A 120 -5.00 21.03 -28.92
CA TYR A 120 -3.58 21.07 -29.29
C TYR A 120 -3.10 19.79 -29.99
N GLN A 121 -3.72 18.64 -29.74
CA GLN A 121 -3.41 17.40 -30.46
C GLN A 121 -4.03 17.36 -31.86
N GLU A 122 -5.25 17.89 -32.03
CA GLU A 122 -5.93 17.97 -33.33
C GLU A 122 -5.20 18.93 -34.28
N GLN A 123 -4.69 20.04 -33.76
CA GLN A 123 -3.89 20.99 -34.53
C GLN A 123 -2.41 20.58 -34.69
N GLU A 124 -2.05 19.34 -34.29
CA GLU A 124 -0.68 18.81 -34.33
C GLU A 124 0.37 19.69 -33.60
N ILE A 125 -0.06 20.53 -32.67
CA ILE A 125 0.81 21.34 -31.80
C ILE A 125 1.53 20.40 -30.83
N ILE A 126 0.76 19.51 -30.18
CA ILE A 126 1.28 18.40 -29.38
C ILE A 126 1.09 17.12 -30.19
N SER A 127 2.18 16.47 -30.59
CA SER A 127 2.05 15.21 -31.33
C SER A 127 1.46 14.11 -30.43
N ARG A 128 0.59 13.27 -31.00
CA ARG A 128 0.13 12.02 -30.37
C ARG A 128 1.23 10.94 -30.33
N GLU A 129 2.33 11.13 -31.07
CA GLU A 129 3.43 10.18 -31.08
C GLU A 129 4.25 10.25 -29.78
N ARG A 130 4.45 9.08 -29.18
CA ARG A 130 5.23 8.92 -27.95
C ARG A 130 6.70 8.79 -28.28
N PHE A 131 7.52 9.60 -27.61
CA PHE A 131 8.97 9.53 -27.64
C PHE A 131 9.50 9.05 -26.29
N TYR A 132 10.61 8.33 -26.32
CA TYR A 132 11.31 7.88 -25.13
C TYR A 132 12.64 8.63 -25.03
N ARG A 133 12.94 9.12 -23.82
CA ARG A 133 14.12 9.95 -23.56
C ARG A 133 15.26 9.11 -23.00
N ILE A 134 16.41 9.14 -23.66
CA ILE A 134 17.59 8.37 -23.27
C ILE A 134 18.76 9.33 -23.06
N SER A 135 19.52 9.13 -21.99
CA SER A 135 20.79 9.83 -21.77
C SER A 135 21.91 9.07 -22.48
N VAL A 136 22.50 9.65 -23.53
CA VAL A 136 23.54 9.00 -24.34
C VAL A 136 24.89 9.69 -24.13
N LYS A 137 25.92 8.88 -23.80
CA LYS A 137 27.32 9.33 -23.72
C LYS A 137 27.77 9.89 -25.08
N LYS A 138 28.64 10.90 -25.10
CA LYS A 138 29.02 11.62 -26.34
C LYS A 138 29.49 10.68 -27.47
N SER A 139 30.18 9.59 -27.14
CA SER A 139 30.70 8.59 -28.08
C SER A 139 29.65 7.82 -28.88
N ASP A 140 28.48 7.54 -28.30
CA ASP A 140 27.44 6.70 -28.93
C ASP A 140 26.35 7.53 -29.64
N ARG A 141 26.44 8.86 -29.58
CA ARG A 141 25.41 9.76 -30.12
C ARG A 141 25.26 9.62 -31.63
N HIS A 142 26.37 9.52 -32.37
CA HIS A 142 26.31 9.47 -33.82
C HIS A 142 25.73 8.15 -34.33
N ARG A 143 26.08 7.02 -33.72
CA ARG A 143 25.57 5.70 -34.14
C ARG A 143 24.06 5.54 -33.95
N LEU A 144 23.49 6.20 -32.94
CA LEU A 144 22.06 6.14 -32.62
C LEU A 144 21.22 7.20 -33.34
N VAL A 145 21.81 8.34 -33.71
CA VAL A 145 21.15 9.41 -34.48
C VAL A 145 21.10 9.07 -35.98
N ILE A 146 22.14 8.40 -36.51
CA ILE A 146 22.26 8.12 -37.96
C ILE A 146 21.27 7.02 -38.42
N ASN A 147 20.88 6.09 -37.54
CA ASN A 147 20.10 4.91 -37.94
C ASN A 147 18.60 4.96 -37.55
N LYS A 148 18.16 5.99 -36.79
CA LYS A 148 16.76 6.11 -36.35
C LYS A 148 16.35 7.58 -36.29
N LYS A 149 15.06 7.85 -36.54
CA LYS A 149 14.36 9.17 -36.48
C LYS A 149 14.41 9.84 -35.08
N ALA A 150 15.58 9.85 -34.45
CA ALA A 150 15.80 10.33 -33.10
C ALA A 150 16.05 11.84 -33.14
N ILE A 151 15.39 12.56 -32.22
CA ILE A 151 15.49 14.00 -32.10
C ILE A 151 16.45 14.30 -30.95
N GLN A 152 17.51 15.06 -31.22
CA GLN A 152 18.42 15.51 -30.18
C GLN A 152 17.73 16.53 -29.28
N GLY A 153 17.80 16.33 -27.97
CA GLY A 153 17.32 17.25 -26.95
C GLY A 153 18.37 18.25 -26.48
N GLU A 154 17.99 19.10 -25.52
CA GLU A 154 18.98 19.82 -24.70
C GLU A 154 19.86 18.84 -23.90
N GLY A 155 21.16 19.12 -23.79
CA GLY A 155 22.10 18.32 -23.00
C GLY A 155 22.43 16.93 -23.59
N PRO A 156 22.62 15.89 -22.75
CA PRO A 156 22.96 14.54 -23.18
C PRO A 156 21.77 13.68 -23.60
N TYR A 157 20.59 14.28 -23.79
CA TYR A 157 19.35 13.55 -23.99
C TYR A 157 19.00 13.39 -25.47
N LEU A 158 18.57 12.19 -25.84
CA LEU A 158 18.08 11.82 -27.16
C LEU A 158 16.64 11.32 -27.02
N TYR A 159 15.75 11.81 -27.89
CA TYR A 159 14.35 11.43 -27.94
C TYR A 159 14.11 10.48 -29.11
N ILE A 160 13.73 9.23 -28.83
CA ILE A 160 13.52 8.20 -29.85
C ILE A 160 12.02 7.89 -29.93
N PRO A 161 11.40 7.90 -31.12
CA PRO A 161 9.99 7.54 -31.26
C PRO A 161 9.78 6.07 -30.88
N VAL A 162 8.73 5.79 -30.11
CA VAL A 162 8.44 4.43 -29.60
C VAL A 162 8.25 3.43 -30.75
N LYS A 163 7.71 3.88 -31.89
CA LYS A 163 7.58 3.04 -33.10
C LYS A 163 8.94 2.52 -33.58
N ALA A 164 10.00 3.33 -33.49
CA ALA A 164 11.35 2.94 -33.88
C ALA A 164 12.02 2.00 -32.87
N LEU A 165 11.54 1.97 -31.62
CA LEU A 165 12.02 1.02 -30.61
C LEU A 165 11.44 -0.38 -30.83
N LYS A 166 10.17 -0.50 -31.27
CA LYS A 166 9.52 -1.79 -31.53
C LYS A 166 10.26 -2.67 -32.55
N ASN A 167 10.88 -2.06 -33.55
CA ASN A 167 11.57 -2.78 -34.62
C ASN A 167 13.05 -3.03 -34.32
N THR A 168 13.46 -2.93 -33.05
CA THR A 168 14.86 -3.07 -32.61
C THR A 168 15.08 -4.42 -31.96
N SER A 169 16.25 -5.04 -32.17
CA SER A 169 16.66 -6.24 -31.42
C SER A 169 16.56 -6.03 -29.90
N TYR A 170 16.08 -7.05 -29.20
CA TYR A 170 15.87 -7.08 -27.75
C TYR A 170 17.12 -6.71 -26.96
N ASP A 171 18.31 -7.14 -27.39
CA ASP A 171 19.58 -6.84 -26.70
C ASP A 171 19.90 -5.36 -26.67
N THR A 172 19.55 -4.65 -27.74
CA THR A 172 19.75 -3.20 -27.81
C THR A 172 18.71 -2.47 -26.96
N LEU A 173 17.48 -2.96 -26.88
CA LEU A 173 16.44 -2.41 -26.02
C LEU A 173 16.80 -2.52 -24.53
N ILE A 174 17.34 -3.66 -24.10
CA ILE A 174 17.79 -3.86 -22.72
C ILE A 174 18.93 -2.90 -22.37
N LYS A 175 19.93 -2.75 -23.25
CA LYS A 175 21.04 -1.80 -23.05
C LYS A 175 20.55 -0.34 -22.97
N LEU A 176 19.59 0.03 -23.82
CA LEU A 176 18.99 1.37 -23.84
C LEU A 176 18.14 1.66 -22.59
N ARG A 177 17.41 0.65 -22.07
CA ARG A 177 16.51 0.78 -20.91
C ARG A 177 17.12 0.32 -19.59
N HIS A 178 18.40 -0.04 -19.56
CA HIS A 178 19.05 -0.63 -18.38
C HIS A 178 18.85 0.21 -17.10
N ARG A 179 18.94 1.54 -17.21
CA ARG A 179 18.69 2.45 -16.08
C ARG A 179 17.26 2.34 -15.53
N ASP A 180 16.27 2.24 -16.41
CA ASP A 180 14.87 2.12 -16.00
C ASP A 180 14.58 0.75 -15.41
N LEU A 181 15.14 -0.30 -16.00
CA LEU A 181 15.02 -1.67 -15.50
C LEU A 181 15.62 -1.79 -14.10
N ASN A 182 16.82 -1.24 -13.86
CA ASN A 182 17.44 -1.23 -12.54
C ASN A 182 16.61 -0.42 -11.54
N GLY A 183 16.03 0.71 -11.96
CA GLY A 183 15.16 1.53 -11.11
C GLY A 183 13.89 0.80 -10.68
N VAL A 184 13.23 0.11 -11.61
CA VAL A 184 12.06 -0.74 -11.32
C VAL A 184 12.46 -1.92 -10.44
N LEU A 185 13.59 -2.56 -10.71
CA LEU A 185 14.07 -3.69 -9.90
C LEU A 185 14.36 -3.24 -8.47
N LEU A 186 15.04 -2.12 -8.27
CA LEU A 186 15.31 -1.56 -6.94
C LEU A 186 14.01 -1.27 -6.18
N ILE A 187 13.03 -0.64 -6.84
CA ILE A 187 11.71 -0.41 -6.24
C ILE A 187 11.01 -1.73 -5.92
N GLY A 188 11.09 -2.72 -6.81
CA GLY A 188 10.50 -4.05 -6.61
C GLY A 188 11.12 -4.79 -5.43
N VAL A 189 12.45 -4.77 -5.29
CA VAL A 189 13.16 -5.37 -4.14
C VAL A 189 12.79 -4.64 -2.86
N PHE A 190 12.74 -3.31 -2.87
CA PHE A 190 12.33 -2.54 -1.70
C PHE A 190 10.86 -2.80 -1.31
N LEU A 191 9.97 -2.96 -2.29
CA LEU A 191 8.59 -3.37 -2.07
C LEU A 191 8.50 -4.75 -1.44
N LEU A 192 9.25 -5.73 -1.94
CA LEU A 192 9.34 -7.07 -1.34
C LEU A 192 9.87 -7.02 0.09
N PHE A 193 10.86 -6.17 0.35
CA PHE A 193 11.37 -5.93 1.69
C PHE A 193 10.30 -5.35 2.62
N LEU A 194 9.52 -4.35 2.18
CA LEU A 194 8.42 -3.79 2.99
C LEU A 194 7.31 -4.80 3.24
N ILE A 195 6.93 -5.59 2.23
CA ILE A 195 5.91 -6.64 2.38
C ILE A 195 6.39 -7.71 3.35
N GLY A 196 7.63 -8.19 3.19
CA GLY A 196 8.24 -9.16 4.11
C GLY A 196 8.33 -8.60 5.53
N GLY A 197 8.80 -7.36 5.68
CA GLY A 197 8.86 -6.66 6.97
C GLY A 197 7.49 -6.53 7.63
N SER A 198 6.47 -6.07 6.89
CA SER A 198 5.09 -5.99 7.38
C SER A 198 4.59 -7.37 7.81
N PHE A 199 4.82 -8.41 7.00
CA PHE A 199 4.45 -9.80 7.35
C PHE A 199 5.07 -10.25 8.68
N PHE A 200 6.38 -10.05 8.88
CA PHE A 200 7.05 -10.44 10.12
C PHE A 200 6.53 -9.64 11.34
N LEU A 201 6.31 -8.34 11.18
CA LEU A 201 5.75 -7.50 12.25
C LEU A 201 4.33 -7.93 12.62
N ASN A 202 3.47 -8.19 11.63
CA ASN A 202 2.12 -8.71 11.84
C ASN A 202 2.15 -10.06 12.55
N TYR A 203 3.03 -10.98 12.13
CA TYR A 203 3.18 -12.28 12.79
C TYR A 203 3.62 -12.11 14.25
N TRP A 204 4.58 -11.21 14.51
CA TRP A 204 5.07 -10.96 15.85
C TRP A 204 4.01 -10.33 16.75
N GLU A 205 3.28 -9.33 16.25
CA GLU A 205 2.15 -8.72 16.94
C GLU A 205 1.05 -9.75 17.25
N TYR A 206 0.71 -10.59 16.26
CA TYR A 206 -0.23 -11.70 16.43
C TYR A 206 0.20 -12.62 17.57
N TYR A 207 1.45 -13.08 17.54
CA TYR A 207 2.00 -13.99 18.54
C TYR A 207 1.99 -13.36 19.95
N LEU A 208 2.41 -12.10 20.08
CA LEU A 208 2.44 -11.40 21.36
C LEU A 208 1.04 -11.26 21.97
N LEU A 209 0.05 -10.89 21.15
CA LEU A 209 -1.33 -10.74 21.61
C LEU A 209 -1.96 -12.09 21.95
N GLU A 210 -1.74 -13.12 21.13
CA GLU A 210 -2.26 -14.47 21.40
C GLU A 210 -1.68 -15.03 22.69
N LYS A 211 -0.35 -14.98 22.84
CA LYS A 211 0.33 -15.46 24.05
C LYS A 211 -0.12 -14.70 25.29
N SER A 212 -0.28 -13.38 25.20
CA SER A 212 -0.77 -12.57 26.33
C SER A 212 -2.22 -12.90 26.68
N GLY A 213 -3.07 -13.11 25.68
CA GLY A 213 -4.45 -13.56 25.86
C GLY A 213 -4.50 -14.89 26.61
N GLN A 214 -3.78 -15.90 26.12
CA GLN A 214 -3.75 -17.23 26.75
C GLN A 214 -3.26 -17.19 28.20
N ASN A 215 -2.19 -16.44 28.47
CA ASN A 215 -1.69 -16.30 29.83
C ASN A 215 -2.73 -15.62 30.75
N MET A 216 -3.40 -14.57 30.26
CA MET A 216 -4.48 -13.91 30.99
C MET A 216 -5.64 -14.89 31.26
N MET A 217 -6.02 -15.72 30.28
CA MET A 217 -7.06 -16.73 30.46
C MET A 217 -6.67 -17.79 31.49
N GLN A 218 -5.41 -18.22 31.47
CA GLN A 218 -4.87 -19.15 32.46
C GLN A 218 -4.95 -18.57 33.87
N ASP A 219 -4.57 -17.30 34.06
CA ASP A 219 -4.63 -16.63 35.35
C ASP A 219 -6.07 -16.56 35.88
N ILE A 220 -7.03 -16.17 35.02
CA ILE A 220 -8.46 -16.12 35.38
C ILE A 220 -8.96 -17.52 35.77
N ARG A 221 -8.58 -18.56 35.02
CA ARG A 221 -9.00 -19.95 35.30
C ARG A 221 -8.48 -20.44 36.65
N MET A 222 -7.21 -20.15 36.96
CA MET A 222 -6.60 -20.54 38.24
C MET A 222 -7.27 -19.83 39.42
N GLU A 223 -7.52 -18.52 39.32
CA GLU A 223 -8.18 -17.77 40.40
C GLU A 223 -9.63 -18.22 40.63
N LEU A 224 -10.39 -18.44 39.55
CA LEU A 224 -11.77 -18.92 39.68
C LEU A 224 -11.81 -20.33 40.27
N PHE A 225 -10.89 -21.20 39.88
CA PHE A 225 -10.82 -22.55 40.42
C PHE A 225 -10.50 -22.53 41.92
N ASP A 226 -9.50 -21.76 42.34
CA ASP A 226 -9.14 -21.57 43.76
C ASP A 226 -10.34 -21.02 44.55
N ARG A 227 -11.03 -20.02 43.99
CA ARG A 227 -12.21 -19.40 44.64
C ARG A 227 -13.37 -20.37 44.79
N ILE A 228 -13.59 -21.24 43.80
CA ILE A 228 -14.63 -22.29 43.84
C ILE A 228 -14.26 -23.32 44.91
N GLN A 229 -13.02 -23.82 44.93
CA GLN A 229 -12.58 -24.82 45.91
C GLN A 229 -12.67 -24.33 47.36
N GLY A 230 -12.46 -23.03 47.60
CA GLY A 230 -12.62 -22.43 48.93
C GLY A 230 -14.07 -22.21 49.38
N GLN A 231 -15.08 -22.55 48.59
CA GLN A 231 -16.48 -22.37 48.98
C GLN A 231 -16.97 -23.45 49.94
N SER A 232 -17.96 -23.08 50.77
CA SER A 232 -18.62 -24.03 51.68
C SER A 232 -19.40 -25.12 50.94
N ILE A 233 -19.56 -26.29 51.56
CA ILE A 233 -20.38 -27.40 51.03
C ILE A 233 -21.81 -26.93 50.67
N ARG A 234 -22.40 -26.04 51.48
CA ARG A 234 -23.72 -25.43 51.24
C ARG A 234 -23.82 -24.65 49.92
N PHE A 235 -22.71 -24.09 49.44
CA PHE A 235 -22.68 -23.42 48.13
C PHE A 235 -22.86 -24.43 46.98
N PHE A 236 -22.24 -25.61 47.11
CA PHE A 236 -22.31 -26.69 46.11
C PHE A 236 -23.66 -27.39 46.10
N ASP A 237 -24.37 -27.44 47.23
CA ASP A 237 -25.75 -27.96 47.28
C ASP A 237 -26.71 -27.12 46.41
N ARG A 238 -26.44 -25.83 46.24
CA ARG A 238 -27.25 -24.89 45.43
C ARG A 238 -26.71 -24.69 44.01
N ASN A 239 -25.46 -25.07 43.75
CA ASN A 239 -24.78 -24.86 42.48
C ASN A 239 -24.11 -26.18 42.03
N PRO A 240 -24.72 -26.92 41.09
CA PRO A 240 -24.15 -28.17 40.62
C PRO A 240 -22.73 -27.98 40.08
N VAL A 241 -21.80 -28.84 40.51
CA VAL A 241 -20.37 -28.76 40.15
C VAL A 241 -20.16 -28.71 38.63
N GLY A 242 -20.89 -29.51 37.87
CA GLY A 242 -20.84 -29.50 36.40
C GLY A 242 -21.14 -28.12 35.80
N ARG A 243 -22.10 -27.37 36.35
CA ARG A 243 -22.41 -26.01 35.90
C ARG A 243 -21.26 -25.05 36.18
N LEU A 244 -20.60 -25.18 37.33
CA LEU A 244 -19.46 -24.33 37.71
C LEU A 244 -18.26 -24.57 36.78
N VAL A 245 -17.97 -25.84 36.47
CA VAL A 245 -16.90 -26.21 35.54
C VAL A 245 -17.21 -25.70 34.13
N THR A 246 -18.42 -25.92 33.63
CA THR A 246 -18.83 -25.45 32.30
C THR A 246 -18.75 -23.93 32.18
N ARG A 247 -19.17 -23.17 33.21
CA ARG A 247 -19.06 -21.70 33.19
C ARG A 247 -17.61 -21.22 33.28
N THR A 248 -16.79 -21.88 34.08
CA THR A 248 -15.35 -21.55 34.18
C THR A 248 -14.61 -21.85 32.88
N THR A 249 -15.08 -22.79 32.06
CA THR A 249 -14.44 -23.06 30.77
C THR A 249 -15.04 -22.22 29.65
N ASN A 250 -16.36 -22.24 29.49
CA ASN A 250 -17.04 -21.65 28.34
C ASN A 250 -17.18 -20.13 28.44
N ASP A 251 -17.55 -19.59 29.61
CA ASP A 251 -17.72 -18.13 29.76
C ASP A 251 -16.36 -17.42 29.62
N ILE A 252 -15.29 -18.09 30.05
CA ILE A 252 -13.89 -17.66 29.89
C ILE A 252 -13.49 -17.66 28.41
N GLU A 253 -13.78 -18.74 27.66
CA GLU A 253 -13.44 -18.79 26.22
C GLU A 253 -14.19 -17.71 25.43
N ASN A 254 -15.47 -17.50 25.71
CA ASN A 254 -16.26 -16.44 25.08
C ASN A 254 -15.63 -15.04 25.32
N LEU A 255 -15.06 -14.79 26.51
CA LEU A 255 -14.34 -13.55 26.80
C LEU A 255 -13.01 -13.44 26.02
N ASN A 256 -12.30 -14.55 25.82
CA ASN A 256 -11.10 -14.61 24.99
C ASN A 256 -11.41 -14.25 23.53
N GLU A 257 -12.47 -14.84 22.97
CA GLU A 257 -12.94 -14.53 21.61
C GLU A 257 -13.38 -13.07 21.46
N MET A 258 -14.08 -12.51 22.45
CA MET A 258 -14.42 -11.08 22.48
C MET A 258 -13.18 -10.18 22.49
N PHE A 259 -12.13 -10.54 23.23
CA PHE A 259 -10.88 -9.78 23.23
C PHE A 259 -10.19 -9.84 21.87
N LYS A 260 -10.18 -11.02 21.22
CA LYS A 260 -9.61 -11.21 19.89
C LYS A 260 -10.34 -10.42 18.80
N SER A 261 -11.68 -10.36 18.87
CA SER A 261 -12.48 -9.60 17.90
C SER A 261 -12.33 -8.08 18.08
N SER A 262 -12.38 -7.60 19.33
CA SER A 262 -12.25 -6.16 19.64
C SER A 262 -10.82 -5.61 19.48
N ALA A 263 -9.79 -6.46 19.54
CA ALA A 263 -8.41 -6.10 19.21
C ALA A 263 -8.15 -5.96 17.68
N GLY A 264 -9.21 -5.90 16.85
CA GLY A 264 -9.13 -5.37 15.49
C GLY A 264 -8.63 -6.35 14.44
N ARG A 265 -9.03 -7.63 14.49
CA ARG A 265 -8.56 -8.64 13.52
C ARG A 265 -9.62 -9.49 12.80
N GLN A 266 -10.91 -9.24 12.99
CA GLN A 266 -11.95 -10.00 12.27
C GLN A 266 -12.30 -9.46 10.87
N GLU A 267 -12.01 -8.19 10.54
CA GLU A 267 -12.39 -7.63 9.23
C GLU A 267 -11.34 -7.79 8.11
N ARG A 268 -10.08 -8.09 8.43
CA ARG A 268 -9.01 -8.14 7.40
C ARG A 268 -8.92 -9.46 6.62
N TYR A 269 -9.60 -10.53 7.04
CA TYR A 269 -9.53 -11.85 6.38
C TYR A 269 -10.84 -12.34 5.74
N SER A 270 -11.96 -11.62 5.91
CA SER A 270 -13.24 -11.97 5.28
C SER A 270 -13.58 -11.12 4.05
N GLY A 271 -12.60 -10.36 3.53
CA GLY A 271 -12.75 -9.44 2.41
C GLY A 271 -11.99 -9.87 1.16
N LYS A 272 -12.27 -11.07 0.64
CA LYS A 272 -12.35 -11.45 -0.79
C LYS A 272 -12.34 -12.96 -0.97
#